data_AF-A0A851H3W8-F1
#
_entry.id   AF-A0A851H3W8-F1
#
_cell.length_a   1.000
_cell.length_b   1.000
_cell.length_c   1.000
_cell.angle_alpha   90.00
_cell.angle_beta   90.00
_cell.angle_gamma   90.00
#
_symmetry.space_group_name_H-M   'P 1'
#
loop_
_entity.id
_entity.type
_entity.pdbx_description
1 polymer ?
#
loop_
_entity_poly.entity_id
_entity_poly.type
_entity_poly.pdbx_seq_one_letter_code
_entity_poly.pdbx_strand_id
1 'polypeptide(L)'
;MMRNNIFVLLLLSQLSACAGWSEHSSRNAGGVATWKSQSRSCPDVEAILSSLRRNRDSVVPGKEACAGERLRYVAQQWLNGEPRIEPLRGQLDKANEQLRQEPAEDLSGLSMLLGSLLNERKRHEEAMQRSNAQLAEQQHRADELAAKLEALRLIEQSMVNKASKKKIQP
;
A
#
# COMPACT_ATOMS: atom_id res chain seq x y z
N MET A 1 48.35 4.95 13.10
CA MET A 1 47.54 5.73 14.07
C MET A 1 46.10 5.72 13.57
N MET A 2 45.06 5.21 14.24
CA MET A 2 44.91 4.55 15.53
C MET A 2 43.81 3.47 15.38
N ARG A 3 44.19 2.20 15.51
CA ARG A 3 43.32 1.09 15.92
C ARG A 3 42.92 1.40 17.36
N ASN A 4 41.71 1.88 17.64
CA ASN A 4 41.28 2.04 19.05
C ASN A 4 39.77 2.15 19.31
N ASN A 5 38.88 1.62 18.45
CA ASN A 5 37.44 1.61 18.73
C ASN A 5 36.85 0.21 18.97
N ILE A 6 37.70 -0.80 19.23
CA ILE A 6 37.27 -2.19 19.50
C ILE A 6 37.10 -2.47 21.01
N PHE A 7 37.59 -1.58 21.89
CA PHE A 7 37.59 -1.83 23.34
C PHE A 7 36.32 -1.41 24.10
N VAL A 8 35.39 -0.68 23.48
CA VAL A 8 34.15 -0.25 24.17
C VAL A 8 33.04 -1.32 24.08
N LEU A 9 33.14 -2.27 23.14
CA LEU A 9 32.18 -3.37 22.95
C LEU A 9 32.44 -4.60 23.84
N LEU A 10 33.43 -4.55 24.74
CA LEU A 10 33.86 -5.69 25.56
C LEU A 10 33.66 -5.51 27.08
N LEU A 11 33.03 -4.41 27.53
CA LEU A 11 33.00 -4.03 28.95
C LEU A 11 31.63 -3.97 29.62
N LEU A 12 30.56 -4.49 28.99
CA LEU A 12 29.23 -4.59 29.62
C LEU A 12 28.64 -6.02 29.64
N SER A 13 29.46 -7.03 29.36
CA SER A 13 29.09 -8.45 29.36
C SER A 13 29.24 -9.15 30.71
N GLN A 14 29.04 -8.47 31.84
CA GLN A 14 29.21 -9.09 33.17
C GLN A 14 28.19 -8.59 34.21
N LEU A 15 26.94 -9.05 34.10
CA LEU A 15 26.00 -9.26 35.20
C LEU A 15 25.20 -10.54 34.86
N SER A 16 25.68 -11.71 35.30
CA SER A 16 25.16 -12.44 36.47
C SER A 16 23.63 -12.61 36.42
N ALA A 17 23.12 -13.72 35.88
CA ALA A 17 22.88 -14.98 36.60
C ALA A 17 21.89 -14.87 37.76
N CYS A 18 20.63 -15.25 37.50
CA CYS A 18 19.80 -15.96 38.46
C CYS A 18 19.29 -17.24 37.79
N ALA A 19 19.75 -18.37 38.31
CA ALA A 19 19.18 -19.67 38.09
C ALA A 19 17.79 -19.76 38.75
N GLY A 20 16.86 -20.41 38.06
CA GLY A 20 15.60 -20.87 38.63
C GLY A 20 15.30 -22.25 38.06
N TRP A 21 15.76 -23.28 38.76
CA TRP A 21 15.35 -24.65 38.53
C TRP A 21 13.85 -24.80 38.80
N SER A 22 13.12 -25.49 37.93
CA SER A 22 11.99 -26.30 38.40
C SER A 22 11.85 -27.52 37.49
N GLU A 23 12.23 -28.63 38.07
CA GLU A 23 12.21 -29.98 37.52
C GLU A 23 10.88 -30.65 37.94
N HIS A 24 10.22 -31.30 36.97
CA HIS A 24 9.23 -32.38 37.10
C HIS A 24 8.04 -32.24 38.08
N SER A 25 6.83 -32.21 37.49
CA SER A 25 5.66 -32.88 38.08
C SER A 25 4.96 -33.72 37.02
N SER A 26 4.89 -35.02 37.29
CA SER A 26 4.37 -36.07 36.42
C SER A 26 3.01 -36.58 36.93
N ARG A 27 2.10 -36.74 35.96
CA ARG A 27 0.99 -37.71 35.83
C ARG A 27 -0.37 -37.49 36.55
N ASN A 28 -1.35 -37.34 35.65
CA ASN A 28 -2.65 -38.03 35.54
C ASN A 28 -3.77 -37.71 36.53
N ALA A 29 -4.81 -37.01 36.03
CA ALA A 29 -6.22 -37.42 36.15
C ALA A 29 -7.14 -36.49 35.35
N GLY A 30 -8.17 -37.06 34.72
CA GLY A 30 -9.44 -36.37 34.45
C GLY A 30 -9.52 -35.55 33.18
N GLY A 31 -10.30 -36.04 32.21
CA GLY A 31 -10.53 -35.36 30.95
C GLY A 31 -11.26 -34.02 31.11
N VAL A 32 -10.74 -33.02 30.40
CA VAL A 32 -11.52 -32.08 29.59
C VAL A 32 -10.60 -31.80 28.40
N ALA A 33 -11.14 -31.91 27.18
CA ALA A 33 -10.45 -31.42 25.99
C ALA A 33 -10.28 -29.90 26.14
N THR A 34 -9.20 -29.49 26.79
CA THR A 34 -8.71 -28.13 26.76
C THR A 34 -8.15 -27.95 25.35
N TRP A 35 -8.99 -27.36 24.50
CA TRP A 35 -8.54 -26.80 23.24
C TRP A 35 -7.36 -25.91 23.60
N LYS A 36 -6.14 -26.35 23.30
CA LYS A 36 -4.99 -25.49 23.21
C LYS A 36 -5.34 -24.48 22.12
N SER A 37 -5.97 -23.37 22.50
CA SER A 37 -5.83 -22.12 21.78
C SER A 37 -4.34 -21.84 21.82
N GLN A 38 -3.64 -22.33 20.80
CA GLN A 38 -2.30 -21.94 20.49
C GLN A 38 -2.41 -20.43 20.27
N SER A 39 -2.12 -19.65 21.31
CA SER A 39 -2.11 -18.20 21.28
C SER A 39 -1.06 -17.82 20.26
N ARG A 40 -1.48 -17.66 19.01
CA ARG A 40 -0.64 -17.07 17.98
C ARG A 40 -0.35 -15.67 18.48
N SER A 41 0.89 -15.46 18.89
CA SER A 41 1.37 -14.14 19.28
C SER A 41 1.18 -13.23 18.08
N CYS A 42 0.33 -12.21 18.26
CA CYS A 42 0.13 -11.20 17.25
C CYS A 42 1.38 -10.35 17.14
N PRO A 43 1.85 -10.05 15.91
CA PRO A 43 3.04 -9.25 15.74
C PRO A 43 2.77 -7.84 16.25
N ASP A 44 3.69 -7.35 17.08
CA ASP A 44 3.75 -5.96 17.51
C ASP A 44 4.26 -5.05 16.37
N VAL A 45 4.28 -3.74 16.60
CA VAL A 45 4.74 -2.79 15.58
C VAL A 45 6.19 -3.02 15.19
N GLU A 46 7.08 -3.31 16.13
CA GLU A 46 8.49 -3.51 15.83
C GLU A 46 8.72 -4.76 14.96
N ALA A 47 8.03 -5.86 15.25
CA ALA A 47 8.04 -7.07 14.44
C ALA A 47 7.45 -6.81 13.05
N ILE A 48 6.38 -6.03 12.95
CA ILE A 48 5.82 -5.61 11.66
C ILE A 48 6.88 -4.83 10.88
N LEU A 49 7.38 -3.72 11.41
CA LEU A 49 8.30 -2.83 10.71
C LEU A 49 9.62 -3.53 10.31
N SER A 50 10.14 -4.39 11.19
CA SER A 50 11.36 -5.16 10.92
C SER A 50 11.16 -6.25 9.85
N SER A 51 9.93 -6.77 9.71
CA SER A 51 9.58 -7.77 8.69
C SER A 51 9.34 -7.17 7.31
N LEU A 52 8.84 -5.92 7.23
CA LEU A 52 8.53 -5.24 5.95
C LEU A 52 9.74 -5.11 5.02
N ARG A 53 10.95 -5.04 5.58
CA ARG A 53 12.20 -4.95 4.80
C ARG A 53 12.67 -6.29 4.25
N ARG A 54 12.26 -7.41 4.86
CA ARG A 54 12.87 -8.73 4.61
C ARG A 54 12.00 -9.65 3.79
N ASN A 55 10.68 -9.50 3.83
CA ASN A 55 9.77 -10.44 3.20
C ASN A 55 8.75 -9.71 2.34
N ARG A 56 8.77 -9.95 1.03
CA ARG A 56 7.81 -9.37 0.08
C ARG A 56 6.56 -10.23 -0.12
N ASP A 57 6.60 -11.47 0.35
CA ASP A 57 5.49 -12.39 0.24
C ASP A 57 4.51 -12.13 1.39
N SER A 58 3.31 -11.72 1.03
CA SER A 58 2.22 -11.52 1.99
C SER A 58 1.00 -12.33 1.58
N VAL A 59 0.60 -13.22 2.48
CA VAL A 59 -0.63 -14.00 2.35
C VAL A 59 -1.78 -13.14 2.86
N VAL A 60 -2.91 -13.19 2.15
CA VAL A 60 -4.13 -12.47 2.54
C VAL A 60 -4.58 -12.95 3.93
N PRO A 61 -4.75 -12.03 4.91
CA PRO A 61 -5.19 -12.39 6.24
C PRO A 61 -6.57 -13.04 6.22
N GLY A 62 -6.68 -14.19 6.89
CA GLY A 62 -7.94 -14.92 7.07
C GLY A 62 -8.91 -14.23 8.03
N LYS A 63 -10.02 -14.92 8.36
CA LYS A 63 -11.00 -14.43 9.34
C LYS A 63 -10.43 -14.34 10.75
N GLU A 64 -9.64 -15.33 11.15
CA GLU A 64 -9.00 -15.42 12.48
C GLU A 64 -7.71 -14.58 12.61
N ALA A 65 -7.34 -13.81 11.58
CA ALA A 65 -6.15 -12.97 11.65
C ALA A 65 -6.37 -11.80 12.61
N CYS A 66 -5.35 -11.50 13.40
CA CYS A 66 -5.38 -10.38 14.34
C CYS A 66 -4.90 -9.06 13.73
N ALA A 67 -5.07 -7.97 14.50
CA ALA A 67 -4.81 -6.62 14.03
C ALA A 67 -3.39 -6.45 13.49
N GLY A 68 -2.38 -6.95 14.21
CA GLY A 68 -0.98 -6.88 13.77
C GLY A 68 -0.72 -7.57 12.43
N GLU A 69 -1.27 -8.77 12.21
CA GLU A 69 -1.13 -9.49 10.93
C GLU A 69 -1.80 -8.74 9.78
N ARG A 70 -2.98 -8.14 10.04
CA ARG A 70 -3.70 -7.33 9.06
C ARG A 70 -2.94 -6.05 8.71
N LEU A 71 -2.41 -5.34 9.71
CA LEU A 71 -1.61 -4.14 9.50
C LEU A 71 -0.30 -4.46 8.76
N ARG A 72 0.35 -5.60 9.09
CA ARG A 72 1.52 -6.09 8.34
C ARG A 72 1.18 -6.32 6.87
N TYR A 73 0.06 -6.98 6.58
CA TYR A 73 -0.38 -7.22 5.22
C TYR A 73 -0.62 -5.91 4.47
N VAL A 74 -1.36 -4.97 5.07
CA VAL A 74 -1.65 -3.66 4.46
C VAL A 74 -0.35 -2.90 4.17
N ALA A 75 0.57 -2.83 5.14
CA ALA A 75 1.85 -2.17 4.97
C ALA A 75 2.71 -2.85 3.89
N GLN A 76 2.73 -4.18 3.84
CA GLN A 76 3.50 -4.91 2.82
C GLN A 76 2.94 -4.68 1.42
N GLN A 77 1.62 -4.76 1.25
CA GLN A 77 0.97 -4.55 -0.05
C GLN A 77 1.11 -3.11 -0.53
N TRP A 78 1.06 -2.14 0.39
CA TRP A 78 1.37 -0.76 0.09
C TRP A 78 2.79 -0.61 -0.47
N LEU A 79 3.80 -1.21 0.18
CA LEU A 79 5.19 -1.18 -0.28
C LEU A 79 5.41 -1.94 -1.59
N ASN A 80 4.65 -3.01 -1.81
CA ASN A 80 4.68 -3.78 -3.06
C ASN A 80 3.98 -3.05 -4.22
N GLY A 81 3.31 -1.92 -3.97
CA GLY A 81 2.63 -1.14 -4.99
C GLY A 81 1.30 -1.76 -5.47
N GLU A 82 0.57 -2.46 -4.60
CA GLU A 82 -0.73 -3.06 -4.94
C GLU A 82 -1.65 -1.99 -5.58
N PRO A 83 -2.14 -2.19 -6.81
CA PRO A 83 -2.94 -1.20 -7.52
C PRO A 83 -4.30 -0.94 -6.87
N ARG A 84 -4.89 -1.93 -6.18
CA ARG A 84 -6.25 -1.83 -5.64
C ARG A 84 -6.22 -1.39 -4.18
N ILE A 85 -6.77 -0.21 -3.91
CA ILE A 85 -6.87 0.36 -2.56
C ILE A 85 -7.95 -0.35 -1.72
N GLU A 86 -9.10 -0.70 -2.32
CA GLU A 86 -10.27 -1.20 -1.58
C GLU A 86 -10.00 -2.47 -0.75
N PRO A 87 -9.28 -3.50 -1.25
CA PRO A 87 -8.95 -4.67 -0.45
C PRO A 87 -8.05 -4.33 0.76
N LEU A 88 -7.14 -3.37 0.60
CA LEU A 88 -6.27 -2.90 1.68
C LEU A 88 -7.07 -2.13 2.72
N ARG A 89 -8.01 -1.29 2.26
CA ARG A 89 -8.91 -0.55 3.13
C ARG A 89 -9.75 -1.48 3.99
N GLY A 90 -10.35 -2.52 3.38
CA GLY A 90 -11.13 -3.50 4.12
C GLY A 90 -10.33 -4.29 5.16
N GLN A 91 -9.03 -4.54 4.94
CA GLN A 91 -8.16 -5.15 5.96
C GLN A 91 -7.78 -4.17 7.07
N LEU A 92 -7.53 -2.90 6.72
CA LEU A 92 -7.26 -1.84 7.68
C LEU A 92 -8.48 -1.57 8.58
N ASP A 93 -9.69 -1.54 8.03
CA ASP A 93 -10.92 -1.31 8.79
C ASP A 93 -11.17 -2.44 9.79
N LYS A 94 -10.92 -3.70 9.40
CA LYS A 94 -10.97 -4.85 10.31
C LYS A 94 -9.93 -4.75 11.42
N ALA A 95 -8.70 -4.32 11.11
CA ALA A 95 -7.67 -4.11 12.10
C ALA A 95 -8.05 -3.00 13.09
N ASN A 96 -8.60 -1.88 12.58
CA ASN A 96 -9.08 -0.78 13.41
C ASN A 96 -10.22 -1.21 14.33
N GLU A 97 -11.13 -2.06 13.86
CA GLU A 97 -12.20 -2.59 14.69
C GLU A 97 -11.67 -3.48 15.82
N GLN A 98 -10.67 -4.31 15.54
CA GLN A 98 -9.98 -5.11 16.56
C GLN A 98 -9.26 -4.20 17.57
N LEU A 99 -8.57 -3.15 17.12
CA LEU A 99 -7.86 -2.21 18.00
C LEU A 99 -8.79 -1.35 18.88
N ARG A 100 -10.06 -1.17 18.49
CA ARG A 100 -11.06 -0.54 19.36
C ARG A 100 -11.44 -1.42 20.54
N GLN A 101 -11.45 -2.73 20.34
CA GLN A 101 -11.81 -3.72 21.36
C GLN A 101 -10.62 -4.00 22.28
N GLU A 102 -9.43 -4.14 21.70
CA GLU A 102 -8.17 -4.39 22.42
C GLU A 102 -7.15 -3.31 22.02
N PRO A 103 -7.08 -2.20 22.78
CA PRO A 103 -6.18 -1.09 22.47
C PRO A 103 -4.72 -1.52 22.58
N ALA A 104 -3.98 -1.32 21.49
CA ALA A 104 -2.53 -1.39 21.47
C ALA A 104 -2.02 -0.06 20.91
N GLU A 105 -1.40 0.77 21.76
CA GLU A 105 -1.02 2.15 21.41
C GLU A 105 -0.10 2.20 20.19
N ASP A 106 0.91 1.33 20.15
CA ASP A 106 1.86 1.28 19.02
C ASP A 106 1.13 0.94 17.71
N LEU A 107 0.28 -0.08 17.72
CA LEU A 107 -0.45 -0.53 16.53
C LEU A 107 -1.48 0.50 16.06
N SER A 108 -2.05 1.27 16.98
CA SER A 108 -2.94 2.39 16.68
C SER A 108 -2.21 3.49 15.89
N GLY A 109 -0.98 3.82 16.26
CA GLY A 109 -0.15 4.77 15.51
C GLY A 109 0.10 4.32 14.07
N LEU A 110 0.44 3.04 13.89
CA LEU A 110 0.65 2.44 12.57
C LEU A 110 -0.64 2.43 11.74
N SER A 111 -1.79 2.10 12.34
CA SER A 111 -3.06 2.04 11.62
C SER A 111 -3.49 3.41 11.11
N MET A 112 -3.31 4.46 11.92
CA MET A 112 -3.57 5.85 11.52
C MET A 112 -2.69 6.28 10.35
N LEU A 113 -1.38 5.96 10.40
CA LEU A 113 -0.45 6.26 9.32
C LEU A 113 -0.85 5.57 8.01
N LEU A 114 -1.13 4.27 8.06
CA LEU A 114 -1.58 3.51 6.88
C LEU A 114 -2.90 4.06 6.33
N GLY A 115 -3.83 4.46 7.21
CA GLY A 115 -5.07 5.12 6.81
C GLY A 115 -4.83 6.44 6.06
N SER A 116 -3.92 7.28 6.56
CA SER A 116 -3.50 8.52 5.90
C SER A 116 -2.92 8.26 4.51
N LEU A 117 -2.00 7.29 4.40
CA LEU A 117 -1.36 6.95 3.13
C LEU A 117 -2.37 6.46 2.08
N LEU A 118 -3.29 5.58 2.46
CA LEU A 118 -4.35 5.11 1.55
C LEU A 118 -5.27 6.25 1.11
N ASN A 119 -5.60 7.18 2.01
CA ASN A 119 -6.42 8.35 1.68
C ASN A 119 -5.71 9.29 0.70
N GLU A 120 -4.42 9.56 0.90
CA GLU A 120 -3.63 10.39 -0.02
C GLU A 120 -3.58 9.78 -1.41
N ARG A 121 -3.33 8.47 -1.48
CA ARG A 121 -3.32 7.78 -2.77
C ARG A 121 -4.64 7.90 -3.51
N LYS A 122 -5.76 7.71 -2.80
CA LYS A 122 -7.08 7.88 -3.39
C LYS A 122 -7.27 9.30 -3.94
N ARG A 123 -6.85 10.32 -3.19
CA ARG A 123 -6.88 11.72 -3.68
C ARG A 123 -6.03 11.92 -4.93
N HIS A 124 -4.85 11.32 -4.98
CA HIS A 124 -3.98 11.39 -6.15
C HIS A 124 -4.60 10.68 -7.36
N GLU A 125 -5.20 9.50 -7.18
CA GLU A 125 -5.90 8.78 -8.24
C GLU A 125 -7.09 9.58 -8.79
N GLU A 126 -7.90 10.18 -7.92
CA GLU A 126 -9.02 11.06 -8.32
C GLU A 126 -8.54 12.34 -9.04
N ALA A 127 -7.41 12.92 -8.60
CA ALA A 127 -6.81 14.06 -9.28
C ALA A 127 -6.28 13.68 -10.68
N MET A 128 -5.60 12.54 -10.79
CA MET A 128 -5.11 12.01 -12.07
C MET A 128 -6.25 11.71 -13.04
N GLN A 129 -7.34 11.09 -12.57
CA GLN A 129 -8.52 10.82 -13.39
C GLN A 129 -9.13 12.11 -13.95
N ARG A 130 -9.26 13.16 -13.12
CA ARG A 130 -9.76 14.47 -13.58
C ARG A 130 -8.83 15.11 -14.60
N SER A 131 -7.53 15.07 -14.37
CA SER A 131 -6.54 15.59 -15.31
C SER A 131 -6.58 14.86 -16.66
N ASN A 132 -6.68 13.53 -16.64
CA ASN A 132 -6.76 12.72 -17.85
C ASN A 132 -8.06 13.00 -18.64
N ALA A 133 -9.19 13.18 -17.95
CA ALA A 133 -10.44 13.54 -18.59
C ALA A 133 -10.36 14.93 -19.27
N GLN A 134 -9.74 15.91 -18.60
CA GLN A 134 -9.50 17.22 -19.20
C GLN A 134 -8.57 17.13 -20.42
N LEU A 135 -7.51 16.33 -20.36
CA LEU A 135 -6.60 16.13 -21.48
C LEU A 135 -7.30 15.49 -22.68
N ALA A 136 -8.13 14.47 -22.46
CA ALA A 136 -8.91 13.82 -23.52
C ALA A 136 -9.87 14.80 -24.21
N GLU A 137 -10.54 15.66 -23.43
CA GLU A 137 -11.40 16.72 -23.96
C GLU A 137 -10.61 17.74 -24.81
N GLN A 138 -9.40 18.13 -24.36
CA GLN A 138 -8.55 19.04 -25.14
C GLN A 138 -8.07 18.40 -26.45
N GLN A 139 -7.74 17.11 -26.43
CA GLN A 139 -7.38 16.36 -27.63
C GLN A 139 -8.55 16.33 -28.62
N HIS A 140 -9.77 16.03 -28.14
CA HIS A 140 -10.97 16.06 -28.98
C HIS A 140 -11.20 17.41 -29.64
N ARG A 141 -11.07 18.51 -28.88
CA ARG A 141 -11.20 19.87 -29.43
C ARG A 141 -10.12 20.19 -30.46
N ALA A 142 -8.88 19.75 -30.22
CA ALA A 142 -7.79 19.93 -31.17
C ALA A 142 -8.07 19.17 -32.48
N ASP A 143 -8.58 17.95 -32.39
CA ASP A 143 -8.95 17.12 -33.54
C ASP A 143 -10.10 17.74 -34.34
N GLU A 144 -11.13 18.28 -33.66
CA GLU A 144 -12.21 19.01 -34.32
C GLU A 144 -11.70 20.25 -35.07
N LEU A 145 -10.79 21.01 -34.46
CA LEU A 145 -10.20 22.18 -35.09
C LEU A 145 -9.32 21.79 -36.29
N ALA A 146 -8.55 20.71 -36.19
CA ALA A 146 -7.78 20.16 -37.30
C ALA A 146 -8.70 19.74 -38.47
N ALA A 147 -9.82 19.06 -38.18
CA ALA A 147 -10.81 18.70 -39.19
C ALA A 147 -11.45 19.93 -39.85
N LYS A 148 -11.77 20.98 -39.07
CA LYS A 148 -12.29 22.26 -39.60
C LYS A 148 -11.27 22.95 -40.51
N LEU A 149 -9.99 22.98 -40.11
CA LEU A 149 -8.93 23.55 -40.93
C LEU A 149 -8.75 22.80 -42.25
N GLU A 150 -8.81 21.47 -42.23
CA GLU A 150 -8.75 20.65 -43.44
C GLU A 150 -9.97 20.90 -44.35
N ALA A 151 -11.17 21.00 -43.79
CA ALA A 151 -12.36 21.36 -44.57
C ALA A 151 -12.23 22.74 -45.24
N LEU A 152 -11.69 23.74 -44.53
CA LEU A 152 -11.43 25.07 -45.11
C LEU A 152 -10.38 25.00 -46.23
N ARG A 153 -9.33 24.21 -46.06
CA ARG A 153 -8.30 23.98 -47.11
C ARG A 153 -8.90 23.34 -48.35
N LEU A 154 -9.78 22.35 -48.21
CA LEU A 154 -10.49 21.73 -49.33
C LEU A 154 -11.42 22.72 -50.05
N ILE A 155 -12.12 23.58 -49.29
CA ILE A 155 -12.96 24.64 -49.86
C ILE A 155 -12.09 25.61 -50.66
N GLU A 156 -10.96 26.08 -50.11
CA GLU A 156 -10.02 26.97 -50.80
C GLU A 156 -9.54 26.35 -52.12
N GLN A 157 -9.08 25.10 -52.10
CA GLN A 157 -8.66 24.39 -53.32
C GLN A 157 -9.81 24.29 -54.34
N SER A 158 -11.04 24.03 -53.90
CA SER A 158 -12.19 23.99 -54.79
C SER A 158 -12.48 25.34 -55.45
N MET A 159 -12.29 26.46 -54.74
CA MET A 159 -12.46 27.80 -55.28
C MET A 159 -11.37 28.13 -56.32
N VAL A 160 -10.11 27.81 -56.02
CA VAL A 160 -8.98 27.99 -56.95
C VAL A 160 -9.20 27.17 -58.23
N ASN A 161 -9.65 25.91 -58.10
CA ASN A 161 -9.96 25.05 -59.23
C ASN A 161 -11.15 25.55 -60.07
N LYS A 162 -12.17 26.15 -59.43
CA LYS A 162 -13.29 26.81 -60.15
C LYS A 162 -12.83 28.07 -60.89
N ALA A 163 -11.99 28.89 -60.25
CA ALA A 163 -11.48 30.13 -60.84
C ALA A 163 -10.56 29.87 -62.05
N SER A 164 -9.71 28.85 -61.99
CA SER A 164 -8.84 28.45 -63.10
C SER A 164 -9.63 27.89 -64.30
N LYS A 165 -10.66 27.07 -64.08
CA LYS A 165 -11.54 26.58 -65.16
C LYS A 165 -12.30 27.69 -65.90
N LYS A 166 -12.68 28.78 -65.21
CA LYS A 166 -13.39 29.92 -65.83
C LYS A 166 -12.51 30.76 -66.77
N LYS A 167 -11.18 30.67 -66.65
CA LYS A 167 -10.22 31.37 -67.54
C LYS A 167 -9.92 30.64 -68.86
N ILE A 168 -10.37 29.39 -69.02
CA ILE A 168 -10.00 28.51 -70.16
C ILE A 168 -11.13 28.39 -71.20
N GLN A 169 -12.27 29.06 -71.02
CA GLN A 169 -13.29 29.18 -72.07
C GLN A 169 -13.03 30.44 -72.92
N PRO A 170 -12.60 30.31 -74.20
CA PRO A 170 -12.71 31.37 -75.20
C PRO A 170 -14.17 31.57 -75.65
#